data_AF-A0A959Z020-F1
#
_entry.id   AF-A0A959Z020-F1
#
_cell.length_a   1.000
_cell.length_b   1.000
_cell.length_c   1.000
_cell.angle_alpha   90.00
_cell.angle_beta   90.00
_cell.angle_gamma   90.00
#
_symmetry.space_group_name_H-M   'P 1'
#
loop_
_entity.id
_entity.type
_entity.pdbx_description
1 polymer ?
#
loop_
_entity_poly.entity_id
_entity_poly.type
_entity_poly.pdbx_seq_one_letter_code
_entity_poly.pdbx_strand_id
1 'polypeptide(L)'
;ANDEREGKVKRKGSRIAPEPPARMAVKRPDPAVMEIDLHLHELVDNERHMAPGDKLEYQIAYFERMLNTAIRDKKRTLIVIHGVGEGKLREEVRKVLQFYEGVRFHDADARRYGNGATEVFLPSSH
;
A
#
# COMPACT_ATOMS: atom_id res chain seq x y z
N ALA A 1 12.24 -50.56 -59.49
CA ALA A 1 11.48 -49.30 -59.47
C ALA A 1 11.44 -48.79 -58.05
N ASN A 2 12.24 -47.79 -57.71
CA ASN A 2 11.91 -46.85 -56.64
C ASN A 2 12.76 -45.59 -56.87
N ASP A 3 12.09 -44.47 -57.10
CA ASP A 3 12.64 -43.20 -57.55
C ASP A 3 12.19 -42.08 -56.59
N GLU A 4 13.19 -41.38 -56.08
CA GLU A 4 13.33 -39.95 -55.73
C GLU A 4 12.19 -39.09 -55.07
N ARG A 5 12.55 -38.57 -53.87
CA ARG A 5 12.66 -37.15 -53.45
C ARG A 5 11.48 -36.14 -53.30
N GLU A 6 11.60 -35.40 -52.17
CA GLU A 6 11.38 -33.96 -51.88
C GLU A 6 9.95 -33.40 -51.55
N GLY A 7 9.88 -32.54 -50.51
CA GLY A 7 9.16 -31.25 -50.63
C GLY A 7 8.11 -30.80 -49.57
N LYS A 8 8.56 -30.07 -48.54
CA LYS A 8 8.03 -28.82 -47.92
C LYS A 8 6.53 -28.58 -47.52
N VAL A 9 6.35 -28.39 -46.21
CA VAL A 9 5.71 -27.26 -45.43
C VAL A 9 4.52 -26.45 -46.01
N LYS A 10 3.40 -26.38 -45.24
CA LYS A 10 2.52 -25.19 -45.00
C LYS A 10 1.40 -25.53 -43.99
N ARG A 11 1.34 -25.00 -42.75
CA ARG A 11 0.91 -23.66 -42.23
C ARG A 11 -0.52 -23.62 -41.64
N LYS A 12 -0.55 -23.12 -40.39
CA LYS A 12 -1.56 -22.28 -39.69
C LYS A 12 -2.81 -22.93 -39.09
N GLY A 13 -2.95 -22.72 -37.77
CA GLY A 13 -4.26 -22.62 -37.15
C GLY A 13 -4.39 -22.89 -35.65
N SER A 14 -3.37 -22.69 -34.80
CA SER A 14 -3.58 -22.75 -33.34
C SER A 14 -4.48 -21.60 -32.91
N ARG A 15 -5.72 -21.93 -32.57
CA ARG A 15 -6.68 -21.04 -31.91
C ARG A 15 -6.13 -20.74 -30.52
N ILE A 16 -5.48 -19.59 -30.37
CA ILE A 16 -5.13 -19.06 -29.05
C ILE A 16 -6.46 -18.54 -28.48
N ALA A 17 -7.09 -19.34 -27.61
CA ALA A 17 -8.17 -18.83 -26.78
C ALA A 17 -7.60 -17.71 -25.90
N PRO A 18 -8.27 -16.56 -25.72
CA PRO A 18 -7.79 -15.53 -24.83
C PRO A 18 -7.76 -16.09 -23.40
N GLU A 19 -6.60 -16.03 -22.77
CA GLU A 19 -6.45 -16.33 -21.36
C GLU A 19 -7.39 -15.41 -20.55
N PRO A 20 -8.10 -15.92 -19.54
CA PRO A 20 -8.96 -15.07 -18.71
C PRO A 20 -8.10 -13.99 -18.05
N PRO A 21 -8.61 -12.76 -17.85
CA PRO A 21 -7.83 -11.70 -17.21
C PRO A 21 -7.40 -12.21 -15.85
N ALA A 22 -6.09 -12.12 -15.58
CA ALA A 22 -5.49 -12.49 -14.31
C ALA A 22 -6.25 -11.77 -13.19
N ARG A 23 -7.20 -12.48 -12.56
CA ARG A 23 -7.78 -12.09 -11.29
C ARG A 23 -6.58 -11.93 -10.38
N MET A 24 -6.29 -10.69 -9.98
CA MET A 24 -5.17 -10.34 -9.12
C MET A 24 -5.12 -11.38 -8.00
N ALA A 25 -4.10 -12.24 -8.04
CA ALA A 25 -3.87 -13.18 -6.97
C ALA A 25 -3.76 -12.32 -5.71
N VAL A 26 -4.69 -12.49 -4.78
CA VAL A 26 -4.67 -11.82 -3.49
C VAL A 26 -3.40 -12.32 -2.81
N LYS A 27 -2.31 -11.56 -2.95
CA LYS A 27 -1.03 -11.86 -2.30
C LYS A 27 -1.33 -11.92 -0.80
N ARG A 28 -0.89 -13.00 -0.15
CA ARG A 28 -0.92 -13.07 1.31
C ARG A 28 -0.26 -11.81 1.88
N PRO A 29 -0.81 -11.19 2.93
CA PRO A 29 -0.23 -9.99 3.51
C PRO A 29 1.21 -10.30 3.96
N ASP A 30 2.16 -9.47 3.53
CA ASP A 30 3.57 -9.61 3.89
C ASP A 30 3.72 -9.26 5.39
N PRO A 31 4.19 -10.18 6.25
CA PRO A 31 4.32 -9.92 7.68
C PRO A 31 5.32 -8.79 8.01
N ALA A 32 6.18 -8.40 7.07
CA ALA A 32 7.08 -7.26 7.20
C ALA A 32 6.39 -5.91 6.91
N VAL A 33 5.16 -5.92 6.40
CA VAL A 33 4.34 -4.74 6.13
C VAL A 33 3.25 -4.63 7.20
N MET A 34 3.11 -3.44 7.77
CA MET A 34 1.98 -3.07 8.62
C MET A 34 1.13 -2.05 7.85
N GLU A 35 -0.19 -2.14 7.93
CA GLU A 35 -1.11 -1.18 7.33
C GLU A 35 -2.00 -0.62 8.46
N ILE A 36 -2.21 0.69 8.47
CA ILE A 36 -3.09 1.37 9.42
C ILE A 36 -4.02 2.32 8.68
N ASP A 37 -5.25 2.40 9.16
CA ASP A 37 -6.25 3.36 8.70
C ASP A 37 -6.42 4.47 9.73
N LEU A 38 -6.26 5.72 9.30
CA LEU A 38 -6.42 6.91 10.13
C LEU A 38 -7.78 7.58 9.94
N HIS A 39 -8.69 7.08 9.11
CA HIS A 39 -10.03 7.64 9.02
C HIS A 39 -10.71 7.57 10.38
N LEU A 40 -11.30 8.68 10.83
CA LEU A 40 -11.80 8.80 12.19
C LEU A 40 -12.86 7.73 12.55
N HIS A 41 -13.66 7.28 11.58
CA HIS A 41 -14.65 6.22 11.77
C HIS A 41 -14.03 4.87 12.17
N GLU A 42 -12.78 4.60 11.77
CA GLU A 42 -12.06 3.38 12.15
C GLU A 42 -11.48 3.49 13.57
N LEU A 43 -11.41 4.70 14.12
CA LEU A 43 -10.71 4.98 15.36
C LEU A 43 -11.64 5.27 16.55
N VAL A 44 -12.84 5.80 16.31
CA VAL A 44 -13.80 6.16 17.38
C VAL A 44 -15.24 5.78 17.00
N ASP A 45 -16.00 5.32 17.99
CA ASP A 45 -17.41 4.92 17.80
C ASP A 45 -18.36 6.12 17.60
N ASN A 46 -18.01 7.31 18.13
CA ASN A 46 -18.84 8.51 18.03
C ASN A 46 -18.02 9.79 17.88
N GLU A 47 -17.96 10.28 16.65
CA GLU A 47 -17.23 11.49 16.27
C GLU A 47 -18.04 12.80 16.35
N ARG A 48 -19.34 12.74 16.70
CA ARG A 48 -20.26 13.88 16.56
C ARG A 48 -19.96 15.02 17.52
N HIS A 49 -19.27 14.75 18.62
CA HIS A 49 -19.00 15.74 19.67
C HIS A 49 -17.54 16.23 19.69
N MET A 50 -16.70 15.76 18.75
CA MET A 50 -15.30 16.19 18.67
C MET A 50 -15.16 17.43 17.79
N ALA A 51 -14.39 18.41 18.26
CA ALA A 51 -14.03 19.53 17.40
C ALA A 51 -13.09 19.05 16.28
N PRO A 52 -13.05 19.72 15.12
CA PRO A 52 -12.17 19.32 14.01
C PRO A 52 -10.68 19.23 14.40
N GLY A 53 -10.22 20.10 15.31
CA GLY A 53 -8.86 20.04 15.86
C GLY A 53 -8.62 18.78 16.67
N ASP A 54 -9.53 18.43 17.58
CA ASP A 54 -9.44 17.23 18.41
C ASP A 54 -9.43 15.95 17.57
N LYS A 55 -10.21 15.93 16.48
CA LYS A 55 -10.22 14.81 15.52
C LYS A 55 -8.82 14.60 14.92
N LEU A 56 -8.21 15.67 14.43
CA LEU A 56 -6.88 15.63 13.83
C LEU A 56 -5.83 15.22 14.87
N GLU A 57 -5.85 15.82 16.05
CA GLU A 57 -4.92 15.50 17.14
C GLU A 57 -5.01 14.02 17.54
N TYR A 58 -6.23 13.49 17.65
CA TYR A 58 -6.46 12.08 17.94
C TYR A 58 -5.88 11.16 16.85
N GLN A 59 -6.11 11.48 15.58
CA GLN A 59 -5.58 10.71 14.44
C GLN A 59 -4.04 10.70 14.45
N ILE A 60 -3.41 11.84 14.75
CA ILE A 60 -1.95 11.96 14.82
C ILE A 60 -1.37 11.22 16.02
N ALA A 61 -2.00 11.31 17.20
CA ALA A 61 -1.60 10.55 18.37
C ALA A 61 -1.71 9.03 18.14
N TYR A 62 -2.77 8.58 17.46
CA TYR A 62 -2.90 7.18 17.04
C TYR A 62 -1.79 6.78 16.06
N PHE A 63 -1.52 7.62 15.06
CA PHE A 63 -0.46 7.39 14.08
C PHE A 63 0.91 7.22 14.74
N GLU A 64 1.31 8.12 15.65
CA GLU A 64 2.59 8.03 16.37
C GLU A 64 2.71 6.73 17.17
N ARG A 65 1.63 6.33 17.84
CA ARG A 65 1.60 5.05 18.59
C ARG A 65 1.83 3.85 17.66
N MET A 66 1.21 3.86 16.48
CA MET A 66 1.37 2.78 15.50
C MET A 66 2.73 2.81 14.81
N LEU A 67 3.27 3.98 14.51
CA LEU A 67 4.63 4.14 14.00
C LEU A 67 5.66 3.53 14.98
N ASN A 68 5.55 3.89 16.26
CA ASN A 68 6.41 3.33 17.31
C ASN A 68 6.25 1.82 17.46
N THR A 69 5.02 1.31 17.34
CA THR A 69 4.74 -0.14 17.35
C THR A 69 5.40 -0.83 16.15
N ALA A 70 5.28 -0.26 14.95
CA ALA A 70 5.87 -0.82 13.74
C ALA A 70 7.41 -0.86 13.81
N ILE A 71 8.04 0.19 14.37
CA ILE A 71 9.49 0.24 14.60
C ILE A 71 9.91 -0.83 15.61
N ARG A 72 9.23 -0.91 16.76
CA ARG A 72 9.50 -1.91 17.80
C ARG A 72 9.36 -3.33 17.27
N ASP A 73 8.34 -3.58 16.47
CA ASP A 73 8.04 -4.88 15.88
C ASP A 73 8.92 -5.17 14.64
N LYS A 74 9.89 -4.31 14.35
CA LYS A 74 10.86 -4.41 13.24
C LYS A 74 10.19 -4.61 11.88
N LYS A 75 9.07 -3.92 11.66
CA LYS A 75 8.44 -3.87 10.36
C LYS A 75 9.36 -3.16 9.38
N ARG A 76 9.38 -3.64 8.13
CA ARG A 76 10.12 -2.98 7.05
C ARG A 76 9.36 -1.77 6.54
N THR A 77 8.04 -1.89 6.47
CA THR A 77 7.17 -0.91 5.85
C THR A 77 5.91 -0.71 6.69
N LEU A 78 5.49 0.56 6.81
CA LEU A 78 4.19 0.96 7.34
C LEU A 78 3.42 1.70 6.24
N ILE A 79 2.22 1.23 5.90
CA ILE A 79 1.28 1.92 5.02
C ILE A 79 0.29 2.69 5.87
N VAL A 80 0.23 4.00 5.67
CA VAL A 80 -0.64 4.92 6.43
C VAL A 80 -1.74 5.40 5.50
N ILE A 81 -2.97 4.94 5.72
CA ILE A 81 -4.15 5.33 4.94
C ILE A 81 -4.78 6.53 5.65
N HIS A 82 -4.67 7.71 5.05
CA HIS A 82 -5.16 8.98 5.63
C HIS A 82 -6.29 9.62 4.81
N GLY A 83 -6.67 9.00 3.69
CA GLY A 83 -7.69 9.53 2.77
C GLY A 83 -7.17 10.66 1.89
N VAL A 84 -7.95 11.06 0.89
CA VAL A 84 -7.56 12.12 -0.05
C VAL A 84 -7.78 13.51 0.54
N GLY A 85 -8.99 13.78 1.05
CA GLY A 85 -9.36 14.99 1.80
C GLY A 85 -8.82 16.32 1.25
N GLU A 86 -8.61 17.28 2.15
CA GLU A 86 -7.90 18.54 1.87
C GLU A 86 -6.37 18.40 1.97
N GLY A 87 -5.86 17.21 2.30
CA GLY A 87 -4.42 16.97 2.52
C GLY A 87 -3.90 17.27 3.93
N LYS A 88 -4.69 17.88 4.83
CA LYS A 88 -4.24 18.23 6.19
C LYS A 88 -3.66 17.05 6.97
N LEU A 89 -4.35 15.90 6.98
CA LEU A 89 -3.87 14.70 7.69
C LEU A 89 -2.58 14.14 7.07
N ARG A 90 -2.47 14.17 5.73
CA ARG A 90 -1.23 13.80 5.02
C ARG A 90 -0.06 14.70 5.43
N GLU A 91 -0.29 16.00 5.49
CA GLU A 91 0.75 16.97 5.87
C GLU A 91 1.23 16.75 7.30
N GLU A 92 0.31 16.57 8.25
CA GLU A 92 0.67 16.32 9.65
C GLU A 92 1.39 14.98 9.83
N VAL A 93 0.93 13.89 9.18
CA VAL A 93 1.65 12.60 9.16
C VAL A 93 3.08 12.77 8.66
N ARG A 94 3.27 13.51 7.55
CA ARG A 94 4.60 13.77 6.98
C ARG A 94 5.46 14.68 7.85
N LYS A 95 4.88 15.62 8.60
CA LYS A 95 5.61 16.43 9.58
C LYS A 95 6.13 15.55 10.71
N VAL A 96 5.29 14.71 11.29
CA VAL A 96 5.70 13.75 12.33
C VAL A 96 6.85 12.88 11.83
N LEU A 97 6.72 12.29 10.63
CA LEU A 97 7.74 11.42 10.05
C LEU A 97 9.11 12.10 9.86
N GLN A 98 9.16 13.42 9.65
CA GLN A 98 10.44 14.16 9.53
C GLN A 98 11.25 14.18 10.84
N PHE A 99 10.62 13.97 11.99
CA PHE A 99 11.29 13.91 13.28
C PHE A 99 11.88 12.53 13.60
N TYR A 100 11.57 11.49 12.81
CA TYR A 100 12.07 10.14 13.02
C TYR A 100 13.30 9.87 12.15
N GLU A 101 14.46 9.69 12.78
CA GLU A 101 15.71 9.41 12.08
C GLU A 101 15.67 8.08 11.32
N GLY A 102 16.23 8.07 10.10
CA GLY A 102 16.33 6.86 9.27
C GLY A 102 15.02 6.43 8.61
N VAL A 103 13.92 7.14 8.86
CA VAL A 103 12.64 6.92 8.19
C VAL A 103 12.65 7.59 6.81
N ARG A 104 12.12 6.88 5.80
CA ARG A 104 11.88 7.43 4.46
C ARG A 104 10.41 7.23 4.10
N PHE A 105 9.81 8.16 3.38
CA PHE A 105 8.40 8.05 3.00
C PHE A 105 8.09 8.64 1.63
N HIS A 106 7.08 8.09 0.97
CA HIS A 106 6.51 8.63 -0.28
C HIS A 106 5.02 8.26 -0.39
N ASP A 107 4.34 8.73 -1.43
CA ASP A 107 2.97 8.30 -1.69
C ASP A 107 2.93 6.81 -2.03
N ALA A 108 1.99 6.07 -1.46
CA ALA A 108 1.85 4.63 -1.71
C ALA A 108 1.36 4.34 -3.14
N ASP A 109 1.40 3.08 -3.55
CA ASP A 109 0.93 2.65 -4.88
C ASP A 109 -0.55 3.05 -5.09
N ALA A 110 -0.78 4.04 -5.97
CA ALA A 110 -2.09 4.57 -6.27
C ALA A 110 -3.05 3.53 -6.87
N ARG A 111 -2.53 2.45 -7.49
CA ARG A 111 -3.38 1.35 -7.98
C ARG A 111 -3.95 0.51 -6.85
N ARG A 112 -3.29 0.51 -5.68
CA ARG A 112 -3.69 -0.28 -4.51
C ARG A 112 -4.47 0.54 -3.49
N TYR A 113 -4.05 1.78 -3.24
CA TYR A 113 -4.61 2.62 -2.15
C TYR A 113 -5.20 3.95 -2.64
N GLY A 114 -5.20 4.20 -3.95
CA GLY A 114 -5.50 5.53 -4.49
C GLY A 114 -4.48 6.58 -4.03
N ASN A 115 -4.86 7.85 -4.09
CA ASN A 115 -3.99 8.98 -3.71
C ASN A 115 -4.05 9.30 -2.21
N GLY A 116 -4.59 8.39 -1.39
CA GLY A 116 -4.92 8.63 0.02
C GLY A 116 -4.03 7.90 1.03
N ALA A 117 -2.85 7.44 0.61
CA ALA A 117 -1.96 6.70 1.49
C ALA A 117 -0.48 7.07 1.32
N THR A 118 0.26 6.97 2.42
CA THR A 118 1.71 7.18 2.48
C THR A 118 2.39 5.86 2.81
N GLU A 119 3.40 5.48 2.03
CA GLU A 119 4.27 4.34 2.31
C GLU A 119 5.51 4.84 3.07
N VAL A 120 5.76 4.23 4.23
CA VAL A 120 6.84 4.58 5.14
C VAL A 120 7.80 3.41 5.28
N PHE A 121 9.07 3.62 4.93
CA PHE A 121 10.16 2.67 5.14
C PHE A 121 10.82 2.95 6.48
N LEU A 122 10.77 1.96 7.35
CA LEU A 122 11.28 2.06 8.71
C LEU A 122 12.77 1.69 8.76
N PRO A 123 13.54 2.29 9.68
CA PRO A 123 14.93 1.94 9.86
C PRO A 123 15.05 0.47 10.27
N SER A 124 15.99 -0.24 9.65
CA SER A 124 16.35 -1.57 10.10
C SER A 124 17.27 -1.42 11.31
N SER A 125 16.79 -1.70 12.53
CA SER A 125 17.69 -1.81 13.68
C SER A 125 18.67 -2.97 13.43
N HIS A 126 19.94 -2.63 13.21
CA HIS A 126 21.07 -3.56 13.23
C HIS A 126 21.47 -3.88 14.66
#